data_AF-A0A9E4INI9-F1
#
_entry.id   AF-A0A9E4INI9-F1
#
_cell.length_a   1.000
_cell.length_b   1.000
_cell.length_c   1.000
_cell.angle_alpha   90.00
_cell.angle_beta   90.00
_cell.angle_gamma   90.00
#
_symmetry.space_group_name_H-M   'P 1'
#
loop_
_entity.id
_entity.type
_entity.pdbx_description
1 polymer ?
#
loop_
_entity_poly.entity_id
_entity_poly.type
_entity_poly.pdbx_seq_one_letter_code
_entity_poly.pdbx_strand_id
1 'polypeptide(L)'
;MASYSIPYESMDPLTIGAADDETKVYRDSLDLEVPDENLLAAIYPDEPDPVPNATEAARTALENPHSGPRFSELLAGASSVAVVIDNQFRPTPASKLLPPVFDAIEAAGITDARVVCANGKVFPMSDSDISQKL
;
A
#
# COMPACT_ATOMS: atom_id res chain seq x y z
N MET A 1 15.99 27.95 -21.17
CA MET A 1 14.87 26.99 -21.31
C MET A 1 15.20 25.83 -20.41
N ALA A 2 14.46 25.73 -19.31
CA ALA A 2 14.51 24.57 -18.46
C ALA A 2 13.73 23.43 -19.11
N SER A 3 14.33 22.24 -19.09
CA SER A 3 13.70 21.00 -19.53
C SER A 3 13.29 20.20 -18.30
N TYR A 4 12.05 19.74 -18.29
CA TYR A 4 11.47 18.95 -17.21
C TYR A 4 10.95 17.64 -17.75
N SER A 5 11.34 16.54 -17.14
CA SER A 5 10.67 15.26 -17.34
C SER A 5 9.63 15.09 -16.24
N ILE A 6 8.36 15.10 -16.61
CA ILE A 6 7.25 14.91 -15.68
C ILE A 6 6.89 13.43 -15.70
N PRO A 7 7.03 12.72 -14.56
CA PRO A 7 6.53 11.35 -14.48
C PRO A 7 5.02 11.37 -14.67
N TYR A 8 4.55 10.56 -15.60
CA TYR A 8 3.14 10.29 -15.82
C TYR A 8 2.88 8.84 -15.42
N GLU A 9 2.46 8.67 -14.17
CA GLU A 9 1.94 7.39 -13.71
C GLU A 9 0.41 7.46 -13.73
N SER A 10 -0.18 6.81 -14.73
CA SER A 10 -1.62 6.61 -14.76
C SER A 10 -1.94 5.32 -14.02
N MET A 11 -2.27 5.45 -12.75
CA MET A 11 -3.00 4.38 -12.07
C MET A 11 -4.44 4.45 -12.58
N ASP A 12 -4.84 3.49 -13.42
CA ASP A 12 -6.26 3.32 -13.77
C ASP A 12 -7.04 3.19 -12.45
N PRO A 13 -8.03 4.06 -12.16
CA PRO A 13 -8.80 3.99 -10.93
C PRO A 13 -9.44 2.61 -10.70
N LEU A 14 -9.62 1.81 -11.76
CA LEU A 14 -10.14 0.46 -11.72
C LEU A 14 -9.07 -0.61 -11.42
N THR A 15 -7.78 -0.31 -11.60
CA THR A 15 -6.66 -1.24 -11.31
C THR A 15 -5.77 -0.79 -10.16
N ILE A 16 -6.00 0.40 -9.58
CA ILE A 16 -5.18 0.94 -8.48
C ILE A 16 -5.08 0.00 -7.27
N GLY A 17 -6.09 -0.85 -7.05
CA GLY A 17 -6.07 -1.86 -5.98
C GLY A 17 -5.12 -3.02 -6.25
N ALA A 18 -4.68 -3.19 -7.50
CA ALA A 18 -3.70 -4.17 -7.96
C ALA A 18 -2.31 -3.51 -8.14
N ALA A 19 -1.96 -2.52 -7.33
CA ALA A 19 -0.68 -1.79 -7.42
C ALA A 19 0.56 -2.70 -7.33
N ASP A 20 0.41 -3.94 -6.84
CA ASP A 20 1.48 -4.94 -6.80
C ASP A 20 1.66 -5.71 -8.12
N ASP A 21 0.74 -5.57 -9.07
CA ASP A 21 0.78 -6.17 -10.40
C ASP A 21 1.32 -5.15 -11.43
N GLU A 22 2.63 -5.21 -11.67
CA GLU A 22 3.33 -4.33 -12.62
C GLU A 22 2.75 -4.35 -14.05
N THR A 23 2.01 -5.39 -14.43
CA THR A 23 1.34 -5.44 -15.75
C THR A 23 0.12 -4.52 -15.84
N LYS A 24 -0.37 -4.04 -14.70
CA LYS A 24 -1.54 -3.17 -14.58
C LYS A 24 -1.18 -1.73 -14.19
N VAL A 25 0.11 -1.44 -14.06
CA VAL A 25 0.63 -0.10 -13.76
C VAL A 25 1.24 0.48 -15.04
N TYR A 26 0.68 1.61 -15.50
CA TYR A 26 1.22 2.34 -16.65
C TYR A 26 2.10 3.49 -16.16
N ARG A 27 3.40 3.40 -16.47
CA ARG A 27 4.37 4.46 -16.19
C ARG A 27 4.94 4.99 -17.51
N ASP A 28 4.85 6.31 -17.66
CA ASP A 28 5.35 7.05 -18.80
C ASP A 28 5.99 8.35 -18.31
N SER A 29 6.60 9.10 -19.21
CA SER A 29 7.20 10.40 -18.90
C SER A 29 6.88 11.39 -20.00
N LEU A 30 6.50 12.60 -19.61
CA LEU A 30 6.31 13.70 -20.54
C LEU A 30 7.46 14.71 -20.38
N ASP A 31 8.18 14.96 -21.46
CA ASP A 31 9.20 15.99 -21.48
C ASP A 31 8.58 17.35 -21.88
N LEU A 32 8.85 18.37 -21.07
CA LEU A 32 8.38 19.73 -21.27
C LEU A 32 9.56 20.70 -21.34
N GLU A 33 9.52 21.59 -22.33
CA GLU A 33 10.40 22.74 -22.41
C GLU A 33 9.64 24.00 -22.00
N VAL A 34 10.13 24.68 -20.96
CA VAL A 34 9.51 25.91 -20.46
C VAL A 34 10.52 27.05 -20.56
N PRO A 35 10.19 28.18 -21.24
CA PRO A 35 11.02 29.37 -21.23
C PRO A 35 11.23 29.88 -19.80
N ASP A 36 12.48 30.22 -19.44
CA ASP A 36 12.86 30.55 -18.06
C ASP A 36 12.11 31.80 -17.56
N GLU A 37 11.78 32.73 -18.46
CA GLU A 37 10.97 33.93 -18.17
C GLU A 37 9.52 33.61 -17.75
N ASN A 38 9.01 32.44 -18.11
CA ASN A 38 7.65 31.98 -17.82
C ASN A 38 7.61 30.99 -16.63
N LEU A 39 8.76 30.60 -16.10
CA LEU A 39 8.85 29.61 -15.03
C LEU A 39 9.01 30.30 -13.66
N LEU A 40 8.00 30.14 -12.80
CA LEU A 40 8.08 30.61 -11.41
C LEU A 40 8.80 29.62 -10.49
N ALA A 41 8.39 28.34 -10.52
CA ALA A 41 8.97 27.28 -9.70
C ALA A 41 8.59 25.90 -10.25
N ALA A 42 9.42 24.89 -9.97
CA ALA A 42 9.08 23.47 -10.09
C ALA A 42 9.15 22.85 -8.68
N ILE A 43 8.02 22.32 -8.19
CA ILE A 43 7.86 21.85 -6.82
C ILE A 43 7.63 20.34 -6.86
N TYR A 44 8.50 19.60 -6.19
CA TYR A 44 8.44 18.15 -6.06
C TYR A 44 8.37 17.78 -4.57
N PRO A 45 7.64 16.71 -4.22
CA PRO A 45 7.68 16.19 -2.85
C PRO A 45 9.09 15.68 -2.52
N ASP A 46 9.51 15.86 -1.27
CA ASP A 46 10.69 15.21 -0.70
C ASP A 46 10.28 13.81 -0.23
N GLU A 47 10.39 12.83 -1.13
CA GLU A 47 10.00 11.44 -0.86
C GLU A 47 11.21 10.61 -0.43
N PRO A 48 11.06 9.74 0.59
CA PRO A 48 12.13 8.83 0.97
C PRO A 48 12.33 7.76 -0.11
N ASP A 49 13.54 7.19 -0.14
CA ASP A 49 13.81 6.03 -0.99
C ASP A 49 12.85 4.87 -0.66
N PRO A 50 12.38 4.12 -1.68
CA PRO A 50 11.52 2.98 -1.46
C PRO A 50 12.24 1.88 -0.68
N VAL A 51 11.50 1.18 0.18
CA VAL A 51 12.04 0.01 0.88
C VAL A 51 12.39 -1.10 -0.13
N PRO A 52 13.52 -1.81 0.01
CA PRO A 52 13.90 -2.86 -0.94
C PRO A 52 12.93 -4.04 -1.00
N ASN A 53 12.27 -4.34 0.12
CA ASN A 53 11.30 -5.42 0.23
C ASN A 53 10.21 -5.02 1.23
N ALA A 54 9.01 -4.74 0.73
CA ALA A 54 7.88 -4.31 1.55
C ALA A 54 7.43 -5.37 2.56
N THR A 55 7.49 -6.65 2.21
CA THR A 55 7.09 -7.77 3.08
C THR A 55 8.02 -7.90 4.29
N GLU A 56 9.34 -7.84 4.07
CA GLU A 56 10.32 -7.90 5.17
C GLU A 56 10.34 -6.62 6.01
N ALA A 57 10.12 -5.47 5.37
CA ALA A 57 9.95 -4.21 6.09
C ALA A 57 8.71 -4.24 7.00
N ALA A 58 7.58 -4.78 6.52
CA ALA A 58 6.37 -4.96 7.31
C ALA A 58 6.58 -5.93 8.48
N ARG A 59 7.24 -7.07 8.24
CA ARG A 59 7.61 -8.02 9.31
C ARG A 59 8.42 -7.34 10.41
N THR A 60 9.42 -6.55 10.01
CA THR A 60 10.27 -5.81 10.96
C THR A 60 9.47 -4.76 11.72
N ALA A 61 8.59 -4.02 11.04
CA ALA A 61 7.79 -2.96 11.63
C ALA A 61 6.80 -3.49 12.69
N LEU A 62 6.20 -4.67 12.47
CA LEU A 62 5.28 -5.30 13.44
C LEU A 62 5.95 -5.59 14.79
N GLU A 63 7.24 -5.91 14.79
CA GLU A 63 8.02 -6.19 16.01
C GLU A 63 8.80 -4.98 16.55
N ASN A 64 8.83 -3.87 15.82
CA ASN A 64 9.53 -2.64 16.22
C ASN A 64 8.59 -1.42 16.08
N PRO A 65 7.49 -1.37 16.83
CA PRO A 65 6.53 -0.27 16.74
C PRO A 65 7.19 1.05 17.17
N HIS A 66 6.83 2.15 16.51
CA HIS A 66 7.26 3.48 16.95
C HIS A 66 6.80 3.80 18.38
N SER A 67 5.63 3.31 18.77
CA SER A 67 5.06 3.52 20.10
C SER A 67 4.06 2.41 20.45
N GLY A 68 4.07 1.97 21.71
CA GLY A 68 3.18 0.91 22.20
C GLY A 68 3.83 -0.49 22.16
N PRO A 69 3.04 -1.53 22.50
CA PRO A 69 3.51 -2.91 22.51
C PRO A 69 3.73 -3.44 21.08
N ARG A 70 4.59 -4.46 20.97
CA ARG A 70 4.83 -5.19 19.71
C ARG A 70 3.57 -5.92 19.27
N PHE A 71 3.48 -6.23 17.98
CA PHE A 71 2.31 -6.95 17.47
C PHE A 71 2.16 -8.33 18.12
N SER A 72 3.26 -9.08 18.28
CA SER A 72 3.26 -10.36 19.02
C SER A 72 2.75 -10.24 20.46
N GLU A 73 3.02 -9.13 21.14
CA GLU A 73 2.55 -8.87 22.51
C GLU A 73 1.05 -8.56 22.54
N LEU A 74 0.53 -7.86 21.52
CA LEU A 74 -0.90 -7.60 21.37
C LEU A 74 -1.70 -8.88 21.07
N LEU A 75 -1.10 -9.82 20.33
CA LEU A 75 -1.72 -11.11 20.02
C LEU A 75 -1.70 -12.08 21.21
N ALA A 76 -0.82 -11.88 22.20
CA ALA A 76 -0.68 -12.77 23.33
C ALA A 76 -2.00 -12.84 24.15
N GLY A 77 -2.63 -14.02 24.15
CA GLY A 77 -3.89 -14.26 24.86
C GLY A 77 -5.15 -13.79 24.13
N ALA A 78 -5.03 -13.27 22.91
CA ALA A 78 -6.19 -12.98 22.07
C ALA A 78 -6.86 -14.28 21.59
N SER A 79 -8.19 -14.32 21.60
CA SER A 79 -8.97 -15.46 21.10
C SER A 79 -9.39 -15.33 19.64
N SER A 80 -9.45 -14.09 19.12
CA SER A 80 -9.82 -13.79 17.75
C SER A 80 -9.24 -12.45 17.30
N VAL A 81 -9.08 -12.27 15.98
CA VAL A 81 -8.48 -11.07 15.38
C VAL A 81 -9.33 -10.59 14.20
N ALA A 82 -9.54 -9.27 14.12
CA ALA A 82 -10.09 -8.62 12.94
C ALA A 82 -9.00 -7.76 12.28
N VAL A 83 -8.63 -8.10 11.04
CA VAL A 83 -7.68 -7.33 10.23
C VAL A 83 -8.46 -6.43 9.30
N VAL A 84 -8.39 -5.12 9.52
CA VAL A 84 -9.08 -4.14 8.67
C VAL A 84 -8.16 -3.71 7.54
N ILE A 85 -8.63 -3.86 6.30
CA ILE A 85 -7.91 -3.42 5.10
C ILE A 85 -8.71 -2.33 4.39
N ASP A 86 -8.03 -1.50 3.59
CA ASP A 86 -8.71 -0.54 2.74
C ASP A 86 -9.32 -1.21 1.48
N ASN A 87 -10.02 -0.44 0.65
CA ASN A 87 -10.73 -0.95 -0.53
C ASN A 87 -9.86 -0.93 -1.80
N GLN A 88 -10.44 -1.32 -2.94
CA GLN A 88 -9.74 -1.39 -4.24
C GLN A 88 -9.31 -0.04 -4.80
N PHE A 89 -9.82 1.09 -4.28
CA PHE A 89 -9.45 2.43 -4.73
C PHE A 89 -8.27 3.03 -3.93
N ARG A 90 -7.50 2.16 -3.27
CA ARG A 90 -6.33 2.55 -2.49
C ARG A 90 -5.12 1.72 -2.93
N PRO A 91 -3.97 2.37 -3.16
CA PRO A 91 -2.76 1.73 -3.68
C PRO A 91 -1.97 0.97 -2.61
N THR A 92 -2.54 0.74 -1.44
CA THR A 92 -1.87 -0.01 -0.37
C THR A 92 -1.53 -1.41 -0.87
N PRO A 93 -0.25 -1.84 -0.81
CA PRO A 93 0.21 -3.13 -1.34
C PRO A 93 -0.15 -4.28 -0.38
N ALA A 94 -1.46 -4.52 -0.23
CA ALA A 94 -1.99 -5.44 0.78
C ALA A 94 -1.45 -6.86 0.61
N SER A 95 -1.27 -7.33 -0.64
CA SER A 95 -0.67 -8.63 -0.95
C SER A 95 0.74 -8.81 -0.36
N LYS A 96 1.49 -7.71 -0.20
CA LYS A 96 2.84 -7.71 0.40
C LYS A 96 2.84 -7.49 1.91
N LEU A 97 1.87 -6.74 2.43
CA LEU A 97 1.80 -6.35 3.85
C LEU A 97 1.05 -7.37 4.73
N LEU A 98 0.07 -8.08 4.19
CA LEU A 98 -0.74 -9.05 4.94
C LEU A 98 -0.03 -10.37 5.28
N PRO A 99 0.85 -10.94 4.45
CA PRO A 99 1.56 -12.17 4.79
C PRO A 99 2.24 -12.13 6.18
N PRO A 100 3.06 -11.12 6.53
CA PRO A 100 3.68 -11.08 7.85
C PRO A 100 2.68 -10.85 9.00
N VAL A 101 1.51 -10.24 8.72
CA VAL A 101 0.42 -10.13 9.70
C VAL A 101 -0.18 -11.51 9.98
N PHE A 102 -0.48 -12.28 8.94
CA PHE A 102 -1.04 -13.63 9.08
C PHE A 102 -0.04 -14.60 9.69
N ASP A 103 1.23 -14.55 9.31
CA ASP A 103 2.29 -15.35 9.95
C ASP A 103 2.32 -15.14 11.47
N ALA A 104 2.19 -13.89 11.93
CA ALA A 104 2.20 -13.55 13.35
C ALA A 104 0.93 -14.04 14.07
N ILE A 105 -0.24 -13.92 13.44
CA ILE A 105 -1.52 -14.43 13.97
C ILE A 105 -1.48 -15.96 14.09
N GLU A 106 -0.98 -16.66 13.07
CA GLU A 106 -0.80 -18.11 13.07
C GLU A 106 0.21 -18.56 14.13
N ALA A 107 1.35 -17.86 14.25
CA ALA A 107 2.36 -18.14 15.28
C ALA A 107 1.82 -17.96 16.71
N ALA A 108 0.85 -17.06 16.91
CA ALA A 108 0.15 -16.89 18.18
C ALA A 108 -0.91 -17.98 18.45
N GLY A 109 -1.15 -18.89 17.49
CA GLY A 109 -2.12 -19.98 17.61
C GLY A 109 -3.58 -19.54 17.46
N ILE A 110 -3.82 -18.36 16.88
CA ILE A 110 -5.16 -17.79 16.72
C ILE A 110 -5.79 -18.32 15.43
N THR A 111 -6.93 -18.99 15.54
CA THR A 111 -7.64 -19.59 14.39
C THR A 111 -8.90 -18.83 13.99
N ASP A 112 -9.44 -17.97 14.85
CA ASP A 112 -10.57 -17.08 14.51
C ASP A 112 -10.06 -15.72 14.04
N ALA A 113 -9.64 -15.66 12.78
CA ALA A 113 -9.21 -14.42 12.12
C ALA A 113 -10.17 -14.03 11.00
N ARG A 114 -10.53 -12.74 10.90
CA ARG A 114 -11.38 -12.20 9.84
C ARG A 114 -10.74 -10.99 9.20
N VAL A 115 -10.77 -10.92 7.87
CA VAL A 115 -10.41 -9.71 7.12
C VAL A 115 -11.67 -8.89 6.88
N VAL A 116 -11.60 -7.59 7.16
CA VAL A 116 -12.72 -6.65 6.99
C VAL A 116 -12.30 -5.55 6.01
N CYS A 117 -12.95 -5.51 4.85
CA CYS A 117 -12.73 -4.47 3.86
C CYS A 117 -13.45 -3.17 4.26
N ALA A 118 -12.70 -2.14 4.64
CA ALA A 118 -13.19 -0.84 5.04
C ALA A 118 -13.58 0.01 3.81
N ASN A 119 -14.75 -0.27 3.25
CA ASN A 119 -15.25 0.40 2.04
C ASN A 119 -15.72 1.85 2.30
N GLY A 120 -16.06 2.21 3.53
CA GLY A 120 -16.58 3.55 3.82
C GLY A 120 -17.87 3.84 3.04
N LYS A 121 -17.86 4.85 2.17
CA LYS A 121 -19.01 5.24 1.34
C LYS A 121 -19.06 4.59 -0.05
N VAL A 122 -18.01 3.87 -0.45
CA VAL A 122 -18.04 3.15 -1.73
C VAL A 122 -18.72 1.79 -1.56
N PHE A 123 -19.17 1.24 -2.68
CA PHE A 123 -19.82 -0.06 -2.72
C PHE A 123 -18.89 -1.17 -2.20
N PRO A 124 -19.46 -2.31 -1.75
CA PRO A 124 -18.65 -3.45 -1.35
C PRO A 124 -17.75 -3.94 -2.49
N MET A 125 -16.52 -4.33 -2.14
CA MET A 125 -15.62 -5.01 -3.07
C MET A 125 -16.29 -6.30 -3.60
N SER A 126 -16.21 -6.51 -4.91
CA SER A 126 -16.57 -7.79 -5.52
C SER A 126 -15.48 -8.83 -5.25
N ASP A 127 -15.78 -10.11 -5.48
CA ASP A 127 -14.79 -11.19 -5.37
C ASP A 127 -13.57 -10.96 -6.28
N SER A 128 -13.79 -10.36 -7.45
CA SER A 128 -12.72 -9.98 -8.37
C SER A 128 -11.85 -8.86 -7.79
N ASP A 129 -12.46 -7.83 -7.19
CA ASP A 129 -11.71 -6.73 -6.57
C ASP A 129 -10.86 -7.24 -5.40
N ILE A 130 -11.42 -8.17 -4.60
CA ILE A 130 -10.71 -8.80 -3.48
C ILE A 130 -9.53 -9.62 -4.01
N SER A 131 -9.76 -10.46 -5.02
CA SER A 131 -8.72 -11.31 -5.62
C SER A 131 -7.61 -10.52 -6.31
N GLN A 132 -7.88 -9.29 -6.74
CA GLN A 132 -6.87 -8.42 -7.33
C GLN A 132 -6.05 -7.67 -6.28
N LYS A 133 -6.63 -7.42 -5.10
CA LYS A 133 -5.99 -6.66 -4.03
C LYS A 133 -5.14 -7.53 -3.09
N LEU A 134 -5.57 -8.77 -2.87
CA LEU A 134 -4.94 -9.75 -1.97
C LEU A 134 -4.06 -10.72 -2.74
#